data_AF-A0A024BTH5-F1
#
_entry.id   AF-A0A024BTH5-F1
#
_cell.length_a   1.000
_cell.length_b   1.000
_cell.length_c   1.000
_cell.angle_alpha   90.00
_cell.angle_beta   90.00
_cell.angle_gamma   90.00
#
_symmetry.space_group_name_H-M   'P 1'
#
loop_
_entity.id
_entity.type
_entity.pdbx_description
1 polymer ?
#
loop_
_entity_poly.entity_id
_entity_poly.type
_entity_poly.pdbx_seq_one_letter_code
_entity_poly.pdbx_strand_id
1 'polypeptide(L)'
;APGKVILHGEHSVVYGKTALAASLNLRTNITLKETDSSDASINIDLPNLNLKYIYTLLELNNTFLAEPPPLLKGSRSDFNLETPELIDSTAFISTLREYVLKNHKLSQITFPQECALIAFLFLYTGILCSVNIHIQPLTIEAISDLAIASGAGSQAS
;
A
#
# COMPACT_ATOMS: atom_id res chain seq x y z
N ALA A 1 10.23 0.61 -7.59
CA ALA A 1 11.05 1.82 -7.81
C ALA A 1 12.50 1.60 -7.34
N PRO A 2 13.48 2.53 -7.53
CA PRO A 2 14.83 2.37 -6.97
C PRO A 2 14.86 2.67 -5.47
N GLY A 3 15.76 2.02 -4.73
CA GLY A 3 16.04 2.36 -3.34
C GLY A 3 16.74 3.71 -3.17
N LYS A 4 16.99 4.09 -1.92
CA LYS A 4 17.70 5.33 -1.56
C LYS A 4 18.90 5.07 -0.65
N VAL A 5 19.89 5.96 -0.72
CA VAL A 5 20.99 6.07 0.24
C VAL A 5 21.18 7.54 0.63
N ILE A 6 21.54 7.80 1.88
CA ILE A 6 21.93 9.14 2.33
C ILE A 6 23.45 9.25 2.17
N LEU A 7 23.91 10.11 1.26
CA LEU A 7 25.34 10.36 1.01
C LEU A 7 25.93 11.28 2.07
N HIS A 8 25.15 12.25 2.55
CA HIS A 8 25.58 13.21 3.57
C HIS A 8 24.41 13.75 4.38
N GLY A 9 24.65 14.10 5.64
CA GLY A 9 23.71 14.84 6.48
C GLY A 9 22.66 13.99 7.20
N GLU A 10 22.88 12.67 7.35
CA GLU A 10 21.93 11.75 8.00
C GLU A 10 21.47 12.22 9.37
N HIS A 11 22.40 12.68 10.21
CA HIS A 11 22.09 13.21 11.55
C HIS A 11 21.90 14.74 11.57
N SER A 12 22.30 15.46 10.53
CA SER A 12 22.25 16.92 10.51
C SER A 12 20.90 17.44 9.99
N VAL A 13 20.19 16.64 9.20
CA VAL A 13 18.89 17.01 8.61
C VAL A 13 17.81 17.26 9.65
N VAL A 14 17.83 16.53 10.77
CA VAL A 14 16.88 16.74 11.88
C VAL A 14 17.04 18.10 12.56
N TYR A 15 18.16 18.80 12.33
CA TYR A 15 18.43 20.15 12.79
C TYR A 15 18.30 21.20 11.67
N GLY A 16 17.59 20.88 10.59
CA GLY A 16 17.35 21.79 9.47
C GLY A 16 18.57 22.02 8.57
N LYS A 17 19.59 21.17 8.64
CA LYS A 17 20.74 21.23 7.71
C LYS A 17 20.46 20.44 6.44
N THR A 18 21.09 20.84 5.35
CA THR A 18 20.96 20.15 4.06
C THR A 18 21.52 18.72 4.16
N ALA A 19 20.76 17.76 3.65
CA ALA A 19 21.21 16.39 3.42
C ALA A 19 21.18 16.06 1.93
N LEU A 20 22.05 15.15 1.51
CA LEU A 20 22.11 14.65 0.15
C LEU A 20 21.70 13.19 0.14
N ALA A 21 20.64 12.87 -0.60
CA ALA A 21 20.22 11.50 -0.87
C ALA A 21 20.44 11.17 -2.34
N ALA A 22 20.77 9.92 -2.63
CA ALA A 22 20.93 9.40 -3.98
C ALA A 22 20.11 8.12 -4.16
N SER A 23 19.73 7.82 -5.40
CA SER A 23 19.08 6.56 -5.73
C SER A 23 20.09 5.41 -5.76
N LEU A 24 19.66 4.24 -5.31
CA LEU A 24 20.39 2.99 -5.46
C LEU A 24 19.82 2.23 -6.64
N ASN A 25 20.68 1.58 -7.43
CA ASN A 25 20.22 0.70 -8.50
C ASN A 25 19.77 -0.69 -8.01
N LEU A 26 19.40 -0.80 -6.73
CA LEU A 26 18.65 -1.93 -6.18
C LEU A 26 17.16 -1.56 -6.27
N ARG A 27 16.37 -2.38 -6.94
CA ARG A 27 15.01 -1.98 -7.35
C ARG A 27 13.95 -2.90 -6.76
N THR A 28 12.80 -2.31 -6.46
CA THR A 28 11.52 -3.03 -6.34
C THR A 28 10.83 -3.04 -7.70
N ASN A 29 10.46 -4.22 -8.18
CA ASN A 29 9.67 -4.41 -9.38
C ASN A 29 8.27 -4.89 -8.98
N ILE A 30 7.25 -4.31 -9.61
CA ILE A 30 5.86 -4.73 -9.44
C ILE A 30 5.36 -5.21 -10.80
N THR A 31 4.85 -6.44 -10.85
CA THR A 31 4.16 -7.00 -11.99
C THR A 31 2.67 -6.98 -11.70
N LEU A 32 1.91 -6.29 -12.56
CA LEU A 32 0.45 -6.33 -12.56
C LEU A 32 0.01 -7.16 -13.76
N LYS A 33 -0.74 -8.23 -13.51
CA LYS A 33 -1.26 -9.11 -14.55
C LYS A 33 -2.76 -9.24 -14.39
N GLU A 34 -3.52 -8.74 -15.35
CA GLU A 34 -4.95 -9.03 -15.44
C GLU A 34 -5.16 -10.53 -15.67
N THR A 35 -6.20 -11.06 -15.06
CA THR A 35 -6.53 -12.48 -15.13
C THR A 35 -7.99 -12.66 -15.46
N ASP A 36 -8.30 -13.60 -16.35
CA ASP A 36 -9.67 -14.03 -16.64
C ASP A 36 -10.17 -15.03 -15.57
N SER A 37 -9.88 -14.75 -14.30
CA SER A 37 -10.26 -15.66 -13.21
C SER A 37 -11.79 -15.69 -13.08
N SER A 38 -12.37 -16.89 -13.08
CA SER A 38 -13.80 -17.10 -12.79
C SER A 38 -14.23 -16.51 -11.44
N ASP A 39 -13.29 -16.44 -10.50
CA ASP A 39 -13.55 -16.15 -9.09
C ASP A 39 -13.45 -14.64 -8.76
N ALA A 40 -13.20 -13.81 -9.78
CA ALA A 40 -13.09 -12.35 -9.68
C ALA A 40 -12.25 -11.89 -8.47
N SER A 41 -10.97 -12.28 -8.43
CA SER A 41 -10.08 -12.03 -7.28
C SER A 41 -8.90 -11.10 -7.59
N ILE A 42 -8.37 -10.49 -6.53
CA ILE A 42 -7.06 -9.85 -6.52
C ILE A 42 -6.09 -10.74 -5.76
N ASN A 43 -5.07 -11.25 -6.44
CA ASN A 43 -4.01 -12.06 -5.86
C ASN A 43 -2.80 -11.18 -5.56
N ILE A 44 -2.34 -11.19 -4.31
CA ILE A 44 -1.16 -10.45 -3.86
C ILE A 44 -0.07 -11.46 -3.53
N ASP A 45 1.07 -11.37 -4.22
CA ASP A 45 2.27 -12.20 -4.01
C ASP A 45 3.46 -11.30 -3.68
N LEU A 46 3.91 -11.34 -2.42
CA LEU A 46 5.05 -10.60 -1.90
C LEU A 46 6.11 -11.60 -1.40
N PRO A 47 6.88 -12.24 -2.30
CA PRO A 47 7.79 -13.32 -1.96
C PRO A 47 8.87 -12.88 -0.96
N ASN A 48 9.37 -11.64 -1.03
CA ASN A 48 10.34 -11.13 -0.04
C ASN A 48 9.79 -11.14 1.40
N LEU A 49 8.47 -11.01 1.58
CA LEU A 49 7.80 -11.06 2.88
C LEU A 49 7.19 -12.43 3.19
N ASN A 50 7.37 -13.42 2.32
CA ASN A 50 6.67 -14.71 2.39
C ASN A 50 5.15 -14.55 2.59
N LEU A 51 4.54 -13.61 1.85
CA LEU A 51 3.12 -13.29 1.95
C LEU A 51 2.43 -13.55 0.63
N LYS A 52 1.44 -14.44 0.66
CA LYS A 52 0.47 -14.62 -0.42
C LYS A 52 -0.91 -14.41 0.15
N TYR A 53 -1.69 -13.53 -0.46
CA TYR A 53 -3.03 -13.23 -0.01
C TYR A 53 -3.98 -13.04 -1.19
N ILE A 54 -5.22 -13.48 -1.03
CA ILE A 54 -6.25 -13.37 -2.06
C ILE A 54 -7.44 -12.65 -1.48
N TYR A 55 -7.79 -11.53 -2.10
CA TYR A 55 -9.03 -10.82 -1.86
C TYR A 55 -10.02 -11.12 -2.98
N THR A 56 -11.30 -11.27 -2.66
CA THR A 56 -12.33 -11.23 -3.71
C THR A 56 -12.67 -9.79 -4.05
N LEU A 57 -12.90 -9.47 -5.33
CA LEU A 57 -13.29 -8.12 -5.75
C LEU A 57 -14.61 -7.71 -5.10
N LEU A 58 -15.54 -8.65 -4.94
CA LEU A 58 -16.82 -8.40 -4.28
C LEU A 58 -16.63 -7.92 -2.83
N GLU A 59 -15.78 -8.60 -2.06
CA GLU A 59 -15.47 -8.24 -0.67
C GLU A 59 -14.82 -6.85 -0.58
N LEU A 60 -13.80 -6.59 -1.40
CA LEU A 60 -13.10 -5.31 -1.41
C LEU A 60 -14.00 -4.16 -1.82
N ASN A 61 -14.78 -4.33 -2.88
CA ASN A 61 -15.65 -3.27 -3.39
C ASN A 61 -16.74 -2.92 -2.39
N ASN A 62 -17.38 -3.91 -1.80
CA ASN A 62 -18.45 -3.69 -0.81
C ASN A 62 -17.91 -3.07 0.48
N THR A 63 -16.69 -3.43 0.88
CA THR A 63 -16.10 -2.98 2.15
C THR A 63 -15.43 -1.63 2.04
N PHE A 64 -14.74 -1.36 0.93
CA PHE A 64 -13.84 -0.21 0.80
C PHE A 64 -14.22 0.80 -0.29
N LEU A 65 -15.02 0.42 -1.29
CA LEU A 65 -15.38 1.34 -2.38
C LEU A 65 -16.82 1.88 -2.31
N ALA A 66 -17.63 1.36 -1.39
CA ALA A 66 -19.00 1.84 -1.17
C ALA A 66 -19.02 3.30 -0.70
N GLU A 67 -18.16 3.63 0.27
CA GLU A 67 -18.02 4.94 0.89
C GLU A 67 -16.57 5.44 0.76
N PRO A 68 -16.34 6.77 0.73
CA PRO A 68 -14.99 7.31 0.76
C PRO A 68 -14.26 6.92 2.06
N PRO A 69 -12.91 6.91 2.06
CA PRO A 69 -12.15 6.74 3.30
C PRO A 69 -12.53 7.85 4.30
N PRO A 70 -12.33 7.64 5.62
CA PRO A 70 -12.55 8.66 6.64
C PRO A 70 -11.86 9.97 6.25
N LEU A 71 -12.61 11.07 6.18
CA LEU A 71 -12.11 12.38 5.81
C LEU A 71 -12.02 13.29 7.05
N LEU A 72 -10.97 14.10 7.13
CA LEU A 72 -10.80 15.13 8.16
C LEU A 72 -11.88 16.22 8.04
N LYS A 73 -12.18 16.62 6.80
CA LYS A 73 -13.13 17.67 6.44
C LYS A 73 -13.64 17.43 5.01
N GLY A 74 -14.80 18.02 4.70
CA GLY A 74 -15.41 17.94 3.38
C GLY A 74 -16.33 16.74 3.21
N SER A 75 -16.81 16.55 1.99
CA SER A 75 -17.70 15.46 1.56
C SER A 75 -17.04 14.60 0.48
N ARG A 76 -17.74 13.55 0.04
CA ARG A 76 -17.29 12.64 -1.02
C ARG A 76 -16.88 13.35 -2.31
N SER A 77 -17.53 14.46 -2.65
CA SER A 77 -17.22 15.26 -3.84
C SER A 77 -15.89 16.01 -3.77
N ASP A 78 -15.43 16.28 -2.55
CA ASP A 78 -14.21 17.07 -2.32
C ASP A 78 -12.97 16.17 -2.36
N PHE A 79 -13.15 14.87 -2.11
CA PHE A 79 -12.09 13.88 -2.12
C PHE A 79 -11.79 13.36 -3.52
N ASN A 80 -10.57 13.57 -3.98
CA ASN A 80 -10.01 12.92 -5.16
C ASN A 80 -8.48 12.71 -5.04
N LEU A 81 -7.86 12.20 -6.10
CA LEU A 81 -6.43 11.89 -6.13
C LEU A 81 -5.52 13.12 -5.95
N GLU A 82 -6.01 14.31 -6.25
CA GLU A 82 -5.29 15.59 -6.09
C GLU A 82 -5.40 16.15 -4.67
N THR A 83 -6.30 15.61 -3.84
CA THR A 83 -6.54 16.04 -2.45
C THR A 83 -6.37 14.91 -1.43
N PRO A 84 -5.25 14.16 -1.45
CA PRO A 84 -5.05 13.04 -0.52
C PRO A 84 -4.95 13.48 0.95
N GLU A 85 -4.63 14.75 1.21
CA GLU A 85 -4.54 15.35 2.54
C GLU A 85 -5.88 15.42 3.29
N LEU A 86 -7.00 15.25 2.58
CA LEU A 86 -8.32 15.18 3.21
C LEU A 86 -8.54 13.87 3.96
N ILE A 87 -7.78 12.81 3.67
CA ILE A 87 -7.90 11.52 4.34
C ILE A 87 -7.43 11.64 5.80
N ASP A 88 -8.30 11.30 6.75
CA ASP A 88 -7.89 11.02 8.13
C ASP A 88 -7.11 9.71 8.17
N SER A 89 -5.80 9.82 7.94
CA SER A 89 -4.90 8.68 7.86
C SER A 89 -4.87 7.88 9.17
N THR A 90 -5.07 8.52 10.32
CA THR A 90 -5.02 7.83 11.62
C THR A 90 -6.26 6.97 11.83
N ALA A 91 -7.44 7.54 11.59
CA ALA A 91 -8.69 6.80 11.64
C ALA A 91 -8.69 5.67 10.61
N PHE A 92 -8.28 5.98 9.37
CA PHE A 92 -8.33 5.01 8.28
C PHE A 92 -7.39 3.83 8.50
N ILE A 93 -6.12 4.06 8.89
CA ILE A 93 -5.18 2.98 9.21
C ILE A 93 -5.71 2.09 10.34
N SER A 94 -6.40 2.69 11.33
CA SER A 94 -6.99 1.92 12.44
C SER A 94 -8.10 0.98 11.95
N THR A 95 -8.99 1.45 11.08
CA THR A 95 -10.04 0.63 10.46
C THR A 95 -9.45 -0.48 9.58
N LEU A 96 -8.44 -0.17 8.77
CA LEU A 96 -7.77 -1.15 7.91
C LEU A 96 -7.08 -2.23 8.74
N ARG A 97 -6.37 -1.84 9.81
CA ARG A 97 -5.73 -2.78 10.75
C ARG A 97 -6.77 -3.69 11.39
N GLU A 98 -7.88 -3.15 11.88
CA GLU A 98 -8.95 -3.95 12.48
C GLU A 98 -9.51 -4.97 11.48
N TYR A 99 -9.73 -4.57 10.23
CA TYR A 99 -10.17 -5.47 9.17
C TYR A 99 -9.15 -6.59 8.88
N VAL A 100 -7.87 -6.25 8.73
CA VAL A 100 -6.79 -7.22 8.48
C VAL A 100 -6.66 -8.22 9.64
N LEU A 101 -6.77 -7.77 10.89
CA LEU A 101 -6.67 -8.61 12.08
C LEU A 101 -7.91 -9.49 12.32
N LYS A 102 -9.12 -8.99 12.01
CA LYS A 102 -10.37 -9.76 12.12
C LYS A 102 -10.48 -10.87 11.09
N ASN A 103 -9.81 -10.74 9.96
CA ASN A 103 -9.86 -11.75 8.91
C ASN A 103 -9.10 -13.02 9.38
N HIS A 104 -9.83 -13.98 9.96
CA HIS A 104 -9.32 -15.16 10.67
C HIS A 104 -8.30 -16.02 9.89
N LYS A 105 -8.23 -15.86 8.57
CA LYS A 105 -7.19 -16.46 7.70
C LYS A 105 -5.78 -15.95 8.00
N LEU A 106 -5.63 -14.83 8.71
CA LEU A 106 -4.37 -14.11 8.94
C LEU A 106 -3.88 -14.15 10.40
N SER A 107 -4.36 -15.11 11.20
CA SER A 107 -4.10 -15.19 12.64
C SER A 107 -2.61 -15.33 13.06
N GLN A 108 -1.69 -15.46 12.10
CA GLN A 108 -0.23 -15.42 12.32
C GLN A 108 0.52 -14.63 11.22
N ILE A 109 0.10 -13.41 10.92
CA ILE A 109 0.92 -12.50 10.08
C ILE A 109 1.98 -11.80 10.90
N THR A 110 3.14 -11.60 10.30
CA THR A 110 4.20 -10.77 10.88
C THR A 110 3.88 -9.28 10.71
N PHE A 111 4.44 -8.43 11.56
CA PHE A 111 4.24 -6.98 11.47
C PHE A 111 4.54 -6.39 10.07
N PRO A 112 5.62 -6.77 9.36
CA PRO A 112 5.86 -6.31 7.99
C PRO A 112 4.77 -6.73 6.99
N GLN A 113 4.20 -7.93 7.15
CA GLN A 113 3.12 -8.43 6.29
C GLN A 113 1.82 -7.65 6.56
N GLU A 114 1.52 -7.38 7.83
CA GLU A 114 0.39 -6.52 8.22
C GLU A 114 0.53 -5.13 7.59
N CYS A 115 1.70 -4.50 7.72
CA CYS A 115 1.95 -3.20 7.10
C CYS A 115 1.79 -3.23 5.58
N ALA A 116 2.24 -4.29 4.90
CA ALA A 116 2.11 -4.42 3.46
C ALA A 116 0.64 -4.53 3.01
N LEU A 117 -0.18 -5.32 3.71
CA LEU A 117 -1.61 -5.44 3.43
C LEU A 117 -2.35 -4.13 3.71
N ILE A 118 -2.05 -3.45 4.84
CA ILE A 118 -2.63 -2.15 5.16
C ILE A 118 -2.26 -1.12 4.08
N ALA A 119 -1.00 -1.06 3.66
CA ALA A 119 -0.55 -0.13 2.61
C ALA A 119 -1.26 -0.41 1.28
N PHE A 120 -1.40 -1.68 0.91
CA PHE A 120 -2.16 -2.07 -0.28
C PHE A 120 -3.61 -1.60 -0.19
N LEU A 121 -4.33 -1.90 0.90
CA LEU A 121 -5.74 -1.51 1.06
C LEU A 121 -5.92 0.00 1.12
N PHE A 122 -4.98 0.71 1.75
CA PHE A 122 -4.97 2.17 1.79
C PHE A 122 -4.89 2.77 0.39
N LEU A 123 -3.95 2.29 -0.43
CA LEU A 123 -3.79 2.75 -1.82
C LEU A 123 -4.96 2.31 -2.69
N TYR A 124 -5.41 1.06 -2.55
CA TYR A 124 -6.56 0.53 -3.27
C TYR A 124 -7.79 1.43 -3.06
N THR A 125 -8.12 1.72 -1.81
CA THR A 125 -9.27 2.56 -1.46
C THR A 125 -9.03 4.01 -1.86
N GLY A 126 -7.88 4.58 -1.50
CA GLY A 126 -7.58 5.99 -1.73
C GLY A 126 -7.50 6.36 -3.20
N ILE A 127 -7.08 5.44 -4.07
CA ILE A 127 -7.04 5.66 -5.51
C ILE A 127 -8.40 5.33 -6.13
N LEU A 128 -8.95 4.15 -5.86
CA LEU A 128 -10.11 3.62 -6.59
C LEU A 128 -11.44 4.26 -6.17
N CYS A 129 -11.56 4.83 -4.96
CA CYS A 129 -12.73 5.63 -4.61
C CYS A 129 -12.83 6.94 -5.42
N SER A 130 -11.72 7.41 -5.98
CA SER A 130 -11.64 8.67 -6.74
C SER A 130 -11.73 8.48 -8.25
N VAL A 131 -11.72 7.23 -8.74
CA VAL A 131 -11.77 6.93 -10.18
C VAL A 131 -12.94 6.02 -10.52
N ASN A 132 -13.66 6.33 -11.60
CA ASN A 132 -14.77 5.50 -12.07
C ASN A 132 -14.25 4.47 -13.08
N ILE A 133 -13.63 3.40 -12.57
CA ILE A 133 -13.02 2.34 -13.39
C ILE A 133 -13.58 0.98 -12.97
N HIS A 134 -13.88 0.13 -13.96
CA HIS A 134 -14.21 -1.27 -13.70
C HIS A 134 -12.93 -2.06 -13.39
N ILE A 135 -12.84 -2.58 -12.16
CA ILE A 135 -11.66 -3.32 -11.70
C ILE A 135 -11.72 -4.74 -12.25
N GLN A 136 -10.73 -5.12 -13.05
CA GLN A 136 -10.56 -6.49 -13.53
C GLN A 136 -9.87 -7.36 -12.47
N PRO A 137 -10.11 -8.67 -12.46
CA PRO A 137 -9.36 -9.58 -11.60
C PRO A 137 -7.88 -9.51 -11.97
N LEU A 138 -7.00 -9.47 -10.97
CA LEU A 138 -5.59 -9.15 -11.20
C LEU A 138 -4.67 -9.83 -10.20
N THR A 139 -3.48 -10.16 -10.66
CA THR A 139 -2.37 -10.62 -9.83
C THR A 139 -1.33 -9.53 -9.72
N ILE A 140 -0.99 -9.18 -8.48
CA ILE A 140 0.08 -8.27 -8.09
C ILE A 140 1.22 -9.11 -7.55
N GLU A 141 2.36 -9.06 -8.21
CA GLU A 141 3.61 -9.60 -7.69
C GLU A 141 4.57 -8.46 -7.43
N ALA A 142 5.15 -8.37 -6.23
CA ALA A 142 6.19 -7.37 -5.94
C ALA A 142 7.46 -8.03 -5.41
N ILE A 143 8.57 -7.80 -6.10
CA ILE A 143 9.89 -8.36 -5.80
C ILE A 143 10.88 -7.22 -5.62
N SER A 144 11.66 -7.25 -4.54
CA SER A 144 12.69 -6.24 -4.26
C SER A 144 14.07 -6.86 -4.11
N ASP A 145 15.05 -6.22 -4.75
CA ASP A 145 16.49 -6.49 -4.55
C ASP A 145 17.03 -5.82 -3.26
N LEU A 146 16.21 -4.99 -2.60
CA LEU A 146 16.57 -4.31 -1.37
C LEU A 146 16.42 -5.27 -0.19
N ALA A 147 17.47 -5.36 0.63
CA ALA A 147 17.37 -6.04 1.91
C ALA A 147 16.31 -5.35 2.79
N ILE A 148 15.39 -6.14 3.33
CA ILE A 148 14.31 -5.65 4.20
C ILE A 148 14.93 -4.99 5.43
N ALA A 149 14.41 -3.81 5.79
CA ALA A 149 14.83 -3.03 6.96
C ALA A 149 16.30 -2.57 6.98
N SER A 150 16.96 -2.51 5.83
CA SER A 150 18.35 -2.05 5.69
C SER A 150 18.54 -0.53 5.76
N GLY A 151 17.47 0.25 5.96
CA GLY A 151 17.51 1.72 5.82
C GLY A 151 17.56 2.22 4.37
N ALA A 152 17.67 1.32 3.39
CA ALA A 152 17.76 1.65 1.96
C ALA A 152 16.42 2.05 1.30
N GLY A 153 15.36 2.25 2.10
CA GLY A 153 14.05 2.73 1.62
C GLY A 153 13.20 1.68 0.90
N SER A 154 13.32 0.39 1.23
CA SER A 154 12.51 -0.69 0.63
C SER A 154 11.00 -0.50 0.79
N GLN A 155 10.55 0.16 1.86
CA GLN A 155 9.14 0.44 2.11
C GLN A 155 8.59 1.57 1.24
N ALA A 156 9.45 2.47 0.76
CA ALA A 156 9.08 3.58 -0.11
C ALA A 156 9.20 3.21 -1.60
N SER A 157 9.85 2.09 -1.92
CA SER A 157 10.24 1.70 -3.28
C SER A 157 9.33 0.66 -3.88
#